data_AF-A0A383DPE5-F1
#
_entry.id   AF-A0A383DPE5-F1
#
_cell.length_a   1.000
_cell.length_b   1.000
_cell.length_c   1.000
_cell.angle_alpha   90.00
_cell.angle_beta   90.00
_cell.angle_gamma   90.00
#
_symmetry.space_group_name_H-M   'P 1'
#
loop_
_entity.id
_entity.type
_entity.pdbx_description
1 polymer ?
#
loop_
_entity_poly.entity_id
_entity_poly.type
_entity_poly.pdbx_seq_one_letter_code
_entity_poly.pdbx_strand_id
1 'polypeptide(L)'
;MSRKLKIFISSPGDVIPERQVARKIIAELNEEMMGKVFLVPVLWEQEPLLASGNFQTQIDSPKETDILLGILWTRIGSPLPESMLRADGSRYDSGTAFEFESALAGHQNNGKPDILLYRKLGAPSISLDNQEKVKERME
;
A
#
# COMPACT_ATOMS: atom_id res chain seq x y z
N MET A 1 1.41 3.34 -28.00
CA MET A 1 1.90 3.01 -26.64
C MET A 1 0.80 2.26 -25.91
N SER A 2 1.11 1.19 -25.19
CA SER A 2 0.12 0.50 -24.34
C SER A 2 -0.35 1.45 -23.22
N ARG A 3 -1.66 1.48 -22.93
CA ARG A 3 -2.20 2.28 -21.82
C ARG A 3 -1.61 1.76 -20.51
N LYS A 4 -1.11 2.66 -19.65
CA LYS A 4 -0.64 2.29 -18.32
C LYS A 4 -1.76 2.47 -17.29
N LEU A 5 -1.88 1.54 -16.36
CA LEU A 5 -2.75 1.63 -15.17
C LEU A 5 -1.88 1.46 -13.93
N LYS A 6 -1.80 2.48 -13.08
CA LYS A 6 -1.04 2.46 -11.83
C LYS A 6 -1.88 1.84 -10.71
N ILE A 7 -1.32 0.82 -10.05
CA ILE A 7 -1.95 0.13 -8.93
C ILE A 7 -1.11 0.40 -7.67
N PHE A 8 -1.62 1.23 -6.77
CA PHE A 8 -1.01 1.45 -5.47
C PHE A 8 -1.31 0.27 -4.54
N ILE A 9 -0.28 -0.42 -4.05
CA ILE A 9 -0.46 -1.56 -3.13
C ILE A 9 -0.20 -1.09 -1.70
N SER A 10 -1.27 -0.87 -0.94
CA SER A 10 -1.20 -0.54 0.48
C SER A 10 -1.39 -1.81 1.31
N SER A 11 -0.37 -2.19 2.07
CA SER A 11 -0.42 -3.43 2.86
C SER A 11 0.56 -3.36 4.03
N PRO A 12 0.13 -3.62 5.27
CA PRO A 12 1.05 -3.72 6.40
C PRO A 12 2.00 -4.93 6.29
N GLY A 13 3.11 -4.90 7.04
CA GLY A 13 4.15 -5.94 6.99
C GLY A 13 3.73 -7.34 7.46
N ASP A 14 2.57 -7.49 8.11
CA ASP A 14 2.04 -8.79 8.53
C ASP A 14 1.33 -9.56 7.40
N VAL A 15 1.19 -8.97 6.21
CA VAL A 15 0.61 -9.58 5.00
C VAL A 15 1.59 -9.63 3.79
N ILE A 16 2.89 -9.76 4.06
CA ILE A 16 3.91 -9.92 3.01
C ILE A 16 3.58 -11.04 2.02
N PRO A 17 3.13 -12.25 2.43
CA PRO A 17 2.77 -13.31 1.48
C PRO A 17 1.66 -12.88 0.51
N GLU A 18 0.60 -12.25 1.00
CA GLU A 18 -0.52 -11.76 0.19
C GLU A 18 -0.06 -10.66 -0.77
N ARG A 19 0.83 -9.77 -0.31
CA ARG A 19 1.47 -8.76 -1.16
C ARG A 19 2.26 -9.39 -2.31
N GLN A 20 3.01 -10.47 -2.07
CA GLN A 20 3.72 -11.18 -3.14
C GLN A 20 2.77 -11.87 -4.12
N VAL A 21 1.66 -12.44 -3.64
CA VAL A 21 0.62 -12.99 -4.50
C VAL A 21 0.04 -11.89 -5.41
N ALA A 22 -0.30 -10.73 -4.86
CA ALA A 22 -0.79 -9.60 -5.66
C ALA A 22 0.21 -9.19 -6.76
N ARG A 23 1.51 -9.09 -6.43
CA ARG A 23 2.56 -8.78 -7.42
C ARG A 23 2.67 -9.84 -8.51
N LYS A 24 2.60 -11.12 -8.13
CA LYS A 24 2.63 -12.24 -9.07
C LYS A 24 1.45 -12.18 -10.05
N ILE A 25 0.23 -11.99 -9.54
CA ILE A 25 -0.97 -11.87 -10.37
C ILE A 25 -0.88 -10.66 -11.31
N ILE A 26 -0.38 -9.52 -10.84
CA ILE A 26 -0.16 -8.34 -11.70
C ILE A 26 0.83 -8.65 -12.84
N ALA A 27 1.88 -9.44 -12.57
CA ALA A 27 2.83 -9.85 -13.59
C ALA A 27 2.19 -10.79 -14.63
N GLU A 28 1.43 -11.79 -14.18
CA GLU A 28 0.69 -12.72 -15.06
C GLU A 28 -0.33 -11.97 -15.94
N LEU A 29 -1.07 -11.02 -15.36
CA LEU A 29 -2.00 -10.17 -16.10
C LEU A 29 -1.29 -9.30 -17.14
N ASN A 30 -0.07 -8.82 -16.87
CA ASN A 30 0.71 -8.07 -17.85
C ASN A 30 1.14 -8.93 -19.05
N GLU A 31 1.43 -10.21 -18.84
CA GLU A 31 1.71 -11.16 -19.92
C GLU A 31 0.45 -11.41 -20.76
N GLU A 32 -0.69 -11.67 -20.11
CA GLU A 32 -1.97 -11.93 -20.76
C GLU A 32 -2.49 -10.71 -21.56
N MET A 33 -2.29 -9.51 -21.02
CA MET A 33 -2.81 -8.26 -21.56
C MET A 33 -1.81 -7.52 -22.45
N MET A 34 -0.74 -8.20 -22.89
CA MET A 34 0.32 -7.62 -23.72
C MET A 34 -0.26 -6.88 -24.93
N GLY A 35 0.21 -5.65 -25.13
CA GLY A 35 -0.25 -4.76 -26.22
C GLY A 35 -1.59 -4.05 -25.97
N LYS A 36 -2.33 -4.37 -24.90
CA LYS A 36 -3.61 -3.73 -24.55
C LYS A 36 -3.46 -2.73 -23.40
N VAL A 37 -3.01 -3.23 -22.25
CA VAL A 37 -2.81 -2.45 -21.03
C VAL A 37 -1.58 -2.95 -20.30
N PHE A 38 -0.90 -2.07 -19.57
CA PHE A 38 0.23 -2.41 -18.73
C PHE A 38 -0.05 -1.92 -17.30
N LEU A 39 -0.19 -2.87 -16.38
CA LEU A 39 -0.40 -2.64 -14.96
C LEU A 39 0.95 -2.33 -14.30
N VAL A 40 1.04 -1.17 -13.65
CA VAL A 40 2.25 -0.69 -12.96
C VAL A 40 2.00 -0.77 -11.45
N PRO A 41 2.54 -1.79 -10.76
CA PRO A 41 2.45 -1.84 -9.31
C PRO A 41 3.33 -0.76 -8.68
N VAL A 42 2.76 0.06 -7.80
CA VAL A 42 3.45 1.08 -7.00
C VAL A 42 3.52 0.59 -5.55
N LEU A 43 4.74 0.45 -5.03
CA LEU A 43 5.01 0.03 -3.65
C LEU A 43 5.94 1.04 -2.97
N TRP A 44 5.55 1.55 -1.82
CA TRP A 44 6.33 2.58 -1.11
C TRP A 44 7.69 2.07 -0.59
N GLU A 45 7.82 0.77 -0.28
CA GLU A 45 9.02 0.17 0.33
C GLU A 45 10.18 -0.06 -0.65
N GLN A 46 9.96 0.04 -1.96
CA GLN A 46 10.92 -0.41 -2.99
C GLN A 46 11.58 0.72 -3.78
N GLU A 47 11.20 1.98 -3.56
CA GLU A 47 11.80 3.12 -4.25
C GLU A 47 13.06 3.62 -3.51
N PRO A 48 14.23 3.69 -4.17
CA PRO A 48 15.46 4.14 -3.54
C PRO A 48 15.34 5.60 -3.09
N LEU A 49 15.47 5.82 -1.78
CA LEU A 49 15.54 7.16 -1.19
C LEU A 49 16.85 7.83 -1.63
N LEU A 50 16.76 8.83 -2.51
CA LEU A 50 17.90 9.73 -2.74
C LEU A 50 18.17 10.52 -1.45
N ALA A 51 19.42 10.50 -0.97
CA ALA A 51 19.85 11.17 0.26
C ALA A 51 19.60 12.69 0.27
N SER A 52 19.29 13.28 -0.88
CA SER A 52 18.97 14.70 -1.07
C SER A 52 17.48 15.00 -1.25
N GLY A 53 16.60 13.99 -1.19
CA GLY A 53 15.17 14.15 -1.45
C GLY A 53 14.33 14.29 -0.17
N ASN A 54 13.44 15.28 -0.14
CA ASN A 54 12.33 15.26 0.82
C ASN A 54 11.44 14.06 0.48
N PHE A 55 11.11 13.22 1.49
CA PHE A 55 10.30 11.99 1.40
C PHE A 55 9.03 12.04 0.52
N GLN A 56 8.53 13.24 0.18
CA GLN A 56 7.26 13.46 -0.49
C GLN A 56 7.34 13.63 -2.02
N THR A 57 8.52 13.79 -2.64
CA THR A 57 8.61 14.22 -4.05
C THR A 57 8.88 13.12 -5.10
N GLN A 58 9.11 11.86 -4.71
CA GLN A 58 9.54 10.81 -5.68
C GLN A 58 8.53 9.69 -5.94
N ILE A 59 7.47 9.57 -5.15
CA ILE A 59 6.49 8.49 -5.28
C ILE A 59 5.15 9.08 -5.70
N ASP A 60 4.52 8.47 -6.71
CA ASP A 60 3.14 8.80 -7.09
C ASP A 60 2.24 8.69 -5.84
N SER A 61 1.54 9.77 -5.51
CA SER A 61 0.62 9.77 -4.36
C SER A 61 -0.50 8.75 -4.59
N PRO A 62 -1.03 8.05 -3.56
CA PRO A 62 -2.15 7.11 -3.73
C PRO A 62 -3.33 7.71 -4.50
N LYS A 63 -3.63 9.00 -4.27
CA LYS A 63 -4.66 9.78 -4.97
C LYS A 63 -4.42 9.99 -6.48
N GLU A 64 -3.19 9.80 -6.95
CA GLU A 64 -2.75 9.99 -8.35
C GLU A 64 -2.67 8.66 -9.11
N THR A 65 -3.06 7.56 -8.47
CA THR A 65 -3.10 6.22 -9.09
C THR A 65 -4.49 5.88 -9.64
N ASP A 66 -4.58 4.82 -10.43
CA ASP A 66 -5.84 4.37 -11.01
C ASP A 66 -6.60 3.42 -10.07
N ILE A 67 -5.88 2.62 -9.29
CA ILE A 67 -6.42 1.64 -8.34
C ILE A 67 -5.61 1.68 -7.04
N LEU A 68 -6.29 1.70 -5.90
CA LEU A 68 -5.71 1.36 -4.60
C LEU A 68 -6.11 -0.09 -4.27
N LEU A 69 -5.11 -0.95 -4.10
CA LEU A 69 -5.26 -2.30 -3.59
C LEU A 69 -4.78 -2.35 -2.12
N GLY A 70 -5.74 -2.31 -1.21
CA GLY A 70 -5.51 -2.46 0.22
C GLY A 70 -5.59 -3.92 0.67
N ILE A 71 -4.58 -4.42 1.38
CA ILE A 71 -4.58 -5.76 1.97
C ILE A 71 -4.28 -5.62 3.47
N LEU A 72 -5.25 -5.95 4.32
CA LEU A 72 -5.17 -5.81 5.77
C LEU A 72 -5.30 -7.14 6.49
N TRP A 73 -4.74 -7.21 7.69
CA TRP A 73 -4.94 -8.36 8.58
C TRP A 73 -5.07 -7.98 10.05
N THR A 74 -4.00 -8.13 10.85
CA THR A 74 -4.04 -7.96 12.31
C THR A 74 -3.74 -6.55 12.74
N ARG A 75 -3.02 -5.78 11.92
CA ARG A 75 -2.67 -4.38 12.22
C ARG A 75 -3.10 -3.44 11.09
N ILE A 76 -3.27 -2.17 11.43
CA ILE A 76 -3.66 -1.15 10.46
C ILE A 76 -2.45 -0.62 9.67
N GLY A 77 -1.22 -0.73 10.19
CA GLY A 77 0.01 -0.28 9.55
C GLY A 77 1.09 0.03 10.60
N SER A 78 2.19 0.66 10.18
CA SER A 78 3.20 1.18 11.11
C SER A 78 2.92 2.64 11.47
N PRO A 79 3.24 3.10 12.70
CA PRO A 79 3.12 4.50 13.09
C PRO A 79 3.89 5.42 12.13
N LEU A 80 3.36 6.63 11.90
CA LEU A 80 4.00 7.66 11.11
C LEU A 80 4.79 8.64 12.01
N PRO A 81 5.78 9.38 11.45
CA PRO A 81 6.44 10.46 12.15
C PRO A 81 5.45 11.49 12.67
N GLU A 82 5.75 12.11 13.83
CA GLU A 82 4.85 13.07 14.47
C GLU A 82 4.51 14.30 13.61
N SER A 83 5.33 14.63 12.64
CA SER A 83 5.13 15.73 11.71
C SER A 83 4.04 15.45 10.66
N MET A 84 3.63 14.20 10.47
CA MET A 84 2.60 13.83 9.49
C MET A 84 1.22 13.82 10.14
N LEU A 85 0.45 14.88 9.88
CA LEU A 85 -0.87 15.10 10.45
C LEU A 85 -1.94 15.14 9.37
N ARG A 86 -3.18 14.84 9.76
CA ARG A 86 -4.38 15.09 8.97
C ARG A 86 -4.57 16.60 8.76
N ALA A 87 -5.44 16.96 7.83
CA ALA A 87 -5.78 18.37 7.56
C ALA A 87 -6.38 19.09 8.77
N ASP A 88 -7.01 18.35 9.69
CA ASP A 88 -7.57 18.87 10.95
C ASP A 88 -6.55 18.92 12.10
N GLY A 89 -5.29 18.52 11.85
CA GLY A 89 -4.22 18.48 12.84
C GLY A 89 -4.17 17.20 13.68
N SER A 90 -5.08 16.25 13.50
CA SER A 90 -5.03 14.95 14.20
C SER A 90 -3.94 14.02 13.62
N ARG A 91 -3.49 13.03 14.40
CA ARG A 91 -2.50 12.03 13.94
C ARG A 91 -3.17 10.91 13.16
N TYR A 92 -2.54 10.47 12.07
CA TYR A 92 -2.90 9.21 11.42
C TYR A 92 -2.57 8.02 12.32
N ASP A 93 -3.42 6.99 12.27
CA ASP A 93 -3.21 5.75 13.03
C ASP A 93 -2.02 4.93 12.48
N SER A 94 -1.71 5.09 11.20
CA SER A 94 -0.57 4.46 10.54
C SER A 94 -0.32 5.01 9.13
N GLY A 95 0.80 4.60 8.51
CA GLY A 95 1.10 4.88 7.10
C GLY A 95 0.02 4.39 6.14
N THR A 96 -0.53 3.20 6.38
CA THR A 96 -1.62 2.63 5.59
C THR A 96 -2.93 3.39 5.76
N ALA A 97 -3.22 3.92 6.96
CA ALA A 97 -4.37 4.81 7.16
C ALA A 97 -4.22 6.10 6.34
N PHE A 98 -3.03 6.72 6.37
CA PHE A 98 -2.71 7.87 5.52
C PHE A 98 -2.90 7.56 4.03
N GLU A 99 -2.39 6.42 3.55
CA GLU A 99 -2.51 6.01 2.15
C GLU A 99 -3.98 5.83 1.73
N PHE A 100 -4.77 5.17 2.57
CA PHE A 100 -6.20 4.96 2.34
C PHE A 100 -6.97 6.29 2.32
N GLU A 101 -6.74 7.17 3.29
CA GLU A 101 -7.39 8.49 3.34
C GLU A 101 -7.01 9.35 2.13
N SER A 102 -5.74 9.29 1.69
CA SER A 102 -5.27 9.96 0.48
C SER A 102 -6.00 9.47 -0.77
N ALA A 103 -6.10 8.15 -0.95
CA ALA A 103 -6.82 7.55 -2.07
C ALA A 103 -8.33 7.85 -2.03
N LEU A 104 -8.94 7.82 -0.84
CA LEU A 104 -10.35 8.14 -0.65
C LEU A 104 -10.64 9.60 -1.04
N ALA A 105 -9.79 10.53 -0.63
CA ALA A 105 -9.89 11.93 -1.05
C ALA A 105 -9.76 12.09 -2.57
N GLY A 106 -8.82 11.37 -3.20
CA GLY A 106 -8.72 11.31 -4.66
C GLY A 106 -10.03 10.82 -5.30
N HIS A 107 -10.56 9.71 -4.81
CA HIS A 107 -11.77 9.09 -5.33
C HIS A 107 -12.98 10.02 -5.23
N GLN A 108 -13.14 10.69 -4.09
CA GLN A 108 -14.23 11.65 -3.87
C GLN A 108 -14.14 12.86 -4.80
N ASN A 109 -12.93 13.33 -5.12
CA ASN A 109 -12.74 14.51 -5.96
C ASN A 109 -12.82 14.21 -7.46
N ASN A 110 -12.25 13.07 -7.90
CA ASN A 110 -11.99 12.80 -9.32
C ASN A 110 -12.53 11.44 -9.80
N GLY A 111 -13.18 10.67 -8.93
CA GLY A 111 -13.62 9.29 -9.20
C GLY A 111 -12.48 8.27 -9.26
N LYS A 112 -11.24 8.65 -8.93
CA LYS A 112 -10.06 7.78 -8.91
C LYS A 112 -9.12 8.04 -7.72
N PRO A 113 -8.42 7.02 -7.20
CA PRO A 113 -8.40 5.63 -7.67
C PRO A 113 -9.69 4.84 -7.38
N ASP A 114 -9.93 3.73 -8.08
CA ASP A 114 -10.88 2.72 -7.61
C ASP A 114 -10.28 2.03 -6.37
N ILE A 115 -11.07 1.87 -5.31
CA ILE A 115 -10.56 1.37 -4.03
C ILE A 115 -11.01 -0.08 -3.82
N LEU A 116 -10.03 -0.99 -3.78
CA LEU A 116 -10.23 -2.41 -3.48
C LEU A 116 -9.57 -2.72 -2.14
N LEU A 117 -10.37 -2.98 -1.11
CA LEU A 117 -9.88 -3.26 0.24
C LEU A 117 -10.23 -4.69 0.66
N TYR A 118 -9.21 -5.49 0.96
CA TYR A 118 -9.34 -6.88 1.37
C TYR A 118 -8.81 -7.07 2.79
N ARG A 119 -9.52 -7.89 3.57
CA ARG A 119 -9.10 -8.29 4.91
C ARG A 119 -8.90 -9.79 4.98
N LYS A 120 -7.72 -10.23 5.40
CA LYS A 120 -7.46 -11.62 5.75
C LYS A 120 -8.23 -12.00 7.01
N LEU A 121 -9.01 -13.08 6.93
CA LEU A 121 -9.89 -13.53 8.04
C LEU A 121 -9.30 -14.66 8.89
N GLY A 122 -8.23 -15.31 8.43
CA GLY A 122 -7.58 -16.39 9.18
C GLY A 122 -6.96 -15.90 10.49
N ALA A 123 -6.98 -16.74 11.52
CA ALA A 123 -6.32 -16.44 12.79
C ALA A 123 -4.80 -16.30 12.59
N PRO A 124 -4.14 -15.37 13.28
CA PRO A 124 -2.68 -15.27 13.26
C PRO A 124 -2.05 -16.52 13.85
N SER A 125 -1.32 -17.26 13.01
CA SER A 125 -0.35 -18.24 13.48
C SER A 125 0.97 -17.52 13.76
N ILE A 126 1.50 -17.74 14.95
CA ILE A 126 2.81 -17.27 15.38
C ILE A 126 3.67 -18.51 15.63
N SER A 127 4.79 -18.61 14.92
CA SER A 127 5.87 -19.49 15.36
C SER A 127 6.55 -18.82 16.56
N LEU A 128 6.68 -19.56 17.66
CA LEU A 128 7.33 -19.10 18.88
C LEU A 128 8.86 -19.09 18.76
N ASP A 129 9.40 -19.58 17.64
CA ASP A 129 10.84 -19.75 17.44
C ASP A 129 11.57 -18.42 17.20
N ASN A 130 10.82 -17.34 16.93
CA ASN A 130 11.38 -16.00 16.71
C ASN A 130 10.70 -14.99 17.65
N GLN A 131 11.28 -14.80 18.83
CA GLN A 131 10.76 -13.90 19.86
C GLN A 131 10.65 -12.43 19.41
N GLU A 132 11.52 -11.96 18.50
CA GLU A 132 11.42 -10.59 17.94
C GLU A 132 10.15 -10.42 17.11
N LYS A 133 9.83 -11.38 16.24
CA LYS A 133 8.58 -11.36 15.46
C LYS A 133 7.33 -11.52 16.32
N VAL A 134 7.43 -12.20 17.46
CA VAL A 134 6.33 -12.25 18.44
C VAL A 134 6.13 -10.87 19.05
N LYS A 135 7.22 -10.22 19.46
CA LYS A 135 7.18 -8.91 20.14
C LYS A 135 6.67 -7.79 19.21
N GLU A 136 7.14 -7.74 17.97
CA GLU A 136 6.65 -6.80 16.93
C GLU A 136 5.16 -6.96 16.57
N ARG A 137 4.53 -8.09 16.94
CA ARG A 137 3.09 -8.33 16.72
C ARG A 137 2.23 -8.11 17.97
N MET A 138 2.85 -7.97 19.15
CA MET A 138 2.16 -7.69 20.41
C MET A 138 2.15 -6.21 20.77
N GLU A 139 3.02 -5.41 20.15
CA GLU A 139 3.05 -3.94 20.18
C GLU A 139 2.24 -3.34 19.02
#